data_AF-A0AA35WAQ8-F1
#
_entry.id   AF-A0AA35WAQ8-F1
#
_cell.length_a   1.000
_cell.length_b   1.000
_cell.length_c   1.000
_cell.angle_alpha   90.00
_cell.angle_beta   90.00
_cell.angle_gamma   90.00
#
_symmetry.space_group_name_H-M   'P 1'
#
loop_
_entity.id
_entity.type
_entity.pdbx_description
1 polymer ?
#
loop_
_entity_poly.entity_id
_entity_poly.type
_entity_poly.pdbx_seq_one_letter_code
_entity_poly.pdbx_strand_id
1 'polypeptide(L)'
;MKESLQNIGDLIAEPSAAFSRLKLQPRSGIAFIVFYLFSVLIGWAVLPYTKVLSAAQLVKRGLQPEQLESAGNIGQIFESIGIFIGPIFAIVVFVIISAVFKLAARFLVEGVIALLVGEAIVDWLMPLPSAVRIALLAIGVGVIGYLLYKYLVQPLRASLTLRDVALNVEGNHPNLEDRLVSAIEFGNRESADPIEAHMLQRLLEDTIERVKGINFKATIDHSRTQIHTSLLRVLVPWERTDPILTTKLAVEPGNARILRGKSLPIHVTVTERYTVEVFEMPKVTEISVAYTYPDYTGLKPVVQTGTGNIHAVVGTQAEIRLTTNKAIQTASIATSSQPSAVGQEPSGTDENVRNSDNDLPRADNQRFPIAINGNTLTTTIDVVENGSYAIQLLCIDGFNNEIPIEYTIKAIPDAVPEVVIKEPGRDVKVTKLDEVEIIAEATDDYGVAELKLMYRVGSDALQELVMESCRFHSDCRIRIRC
;
A
#
# COMPACT_ATOMS: atom_id res chain seq x y z
N MET A 1 27.34 37.01 21.76
CA MET A 1 28.28 38.06 21.33
C MET A 1 29.68 37.86 21.92
N LYS A 2 29.83 37.67 23.24
CA LYS A 2 31.13 37.38 23.88
C LYS A 2 31.77 36.07 23.37
N GLU A 3 30.99 34.99 23.26
CA GLU A 3 31.42 33.72 22.67
C GLU A 3 31.75 33.81 21.17
N SER A 4 31.08 34.70 20.43
CA SER A 4 31.36 34.90 19.00
C SER A 4 32.68 35.63 18.78
N LEU A 5 33.04 36.57 19.66
CA LEU A 5 34.33 37.26 19.65
C LEU A 5 35.47 36.33 20.10
N GLN A 6 35.22 35.46 21.07
CA GLN A 6 36.17 34.43 21.52
C GLN A 6 36.43 33.40 20.42
N ASN A 7 35.38 32.90 19.75
CA ASN A 7 35.54 31.96 18.63
C ASN A 7 36.26 32.57 17.42
N ILE A 8 36.18 33.89 17.20
CA ILE A 8 36.96 34.57 16.15
C ILE A 8 38.45 34.66 16.54
N GLY A 9 38.75 34.94 17.81
CA GLY A 9 40.12 34.91 18.33
C GLY A 9 40.74 33.50 18.25
N ASP A 10 39.95 32.48 18.59
CA ASP A 10 40.38 31.08 18.56
C ASP A 10 40.52 30.54 17.14
N LEU A 11 39.77 31.06 16.16
CA LEU A 11 39.91 30.70 14.74
C LEU A 11 41.24 31.19 14.14
N ILE A 12 41.80 32.27 14.68
CA ILE A 12 43.10 32.82 14.28
C ILE A 12 44.25 32.09 15.00
N ALA A 13 44.02 31.65 16.23
CA ALA A 13 45.04 30.96 17.05
C ALA A 13 45.13 29.45 16.82
N GLU A 14 44.00 28.74 16.72
CA GLU A 14 43.91 27.28 16.60
C GLU A 14 42.78 26.84 15.62
N PRO A 15 43.02 26.94 14.30
CA PRO A 15 41.97 26.81 13.29
C PRO A 15 41.32 25.42 13.24
N SER A 16 42.03 24.35 13.56
CA SER A 16 41.51 22.96 13.51
C SER A 16 40.55 22.62 14.65
N ALA A 17 40.82 23.12 15.86
CA ALA A 17 39.97 22.95 17.03
C ALA A 17 38.67 23.77 16.92
N ALA A 18 38.76 24.97 16.34
CA ALA A 18 37.59 25.79 16.05
C ALA A 18 36.71 25.17 14.95
N PHE A 19 37.31 24.62 13.89
CA PHE A 19 36.58 23.96 12.79
C PHE A 19 35.80 22.73 13.26
N SER A 20 36.37 21.93 14.17
CA SER A 20 35.72 20.74 14.71
C SER A 20 34.50 21.07 15.58
N ARG A 21 34.51 22.19 16.32
CA ARG A 21 33.34 22.68 17.08
C ARG A 21 32.26 23.25 16.17
N LEU A 22 32.64 23.99 15.12
CA LEU A 22 31.71 24.51 14.11
C LEU A 22 31.02 23.39 13.32
N LYS A 23 31.67 22.23 13.16
CA LYS A 23 31.11 21.05 12.48
C LYS A 23 29.94 20.39 13.24
N LEU A 24 29.79 20.66 14.54
CA LEU A 24 28.78 20.04 15.41
C LEU A 24 27.46 20.84 15.54
N GLN A 25 27.40 22.10 15.10
CA GLN A 25 26.15 22.91 15.08
C GLN A 25 26.03 23.72 13.77
N PRO A 26 25.35 23.19 12.73
CA PRO A 26 25.59 23.66 11.36
C PRO A 26 24.71 24.80 10.84
N ARG A 27 23.68 25.28 11.56
CA ARG A 27 22.57 25.93 10.83
C ARG A 27 22.77 27.41 10.42
N SER A 28 23.59 28.21 11.11
CA SER A 28 23.81 29.62 10.73
C SER A 28 25.26 29.95 10.37
N GLY A 29 26.24 29.32 11.03
CA GLY A 29 27.67 29.54 10.78
C GLY A 29 28.12 29.01 9.42
N ILE A 30 27.61 27.86 8.99
CA ILE A 30 27.97 27.26 7.70
C ILE A 30 27.38 28.07 6.55
N ALA A 31 26.12 28.52 6.65
CA ALA A 31 25.51 29.39 5.65
C ALA A 31 26.28 30.71 5.49
N PHE A 32 26.76 31.29 6.60
CA PHE A 32 27.60 32.49 6.57
C PHE A 32 28.98 32.23 5.91
N ILE A 33 29.65 31.13 6.26
CA ILE A 33 30.93 30.75 5.66
C ILE A 33 30.77 30.44 4.16
N VAL A 34 29.69 29.75 3.78
CA VAL A 34 29.39 29.42 2.38
C VAL A 34 29.07 30.69 1.59
N PHE A 35 28.24 31.59 2.11
CA PHE A 35 27.94 32.87 1.46
C PHE A 35 29.18 33.75 1.33
N TYR A 36 30.02 33.80 2.37
CA TYR A 36 31.30 34.50 2.34
C TYR A 36 32.23 33.94 1.27
N LEU A 37 32.46 32.62 1.27
CA LEU A 37 33.26 31.94 0.27
C LEU A 37 32.70 32.14 -1.14
N PHE A 38 31.39 32.09 -1.31
CA PHE A 38 30.73 32.33 -2.60
C PHE A 38 30.90 33.77 -3.09
N SER A 39 30.80 34.76 -2.20
CA SER A 39 31.02 36.17 -2.54
C SER A 39 32.49 36.45 -2.94
N VAL A 40 33.44 35.83 -2.25
CA VAL A 40 34.87 35.89 -2.58
C VAL A 40 35.15 35.20 -3.92
N LEU A 41 34.50 34.06 -4.17
CA LEU A 41 34.66 33.28 -5.41
C LEU A 41 34.03 33.98 -6.62
N ILE A 42 32.86 34.62 -6.46
CA ILE A 42 32.27 35.49 -7.48
C ILE A 42 33.18 36.68 -7.76
N GLY A 43 33.71 37.33 -6.72
CA GLY A 43 34.69 38.40 -6.88
C GLY A 43 35.89 37.93 -7.71
N TRP A 44 36.47 36.80 -7.34
CA TRP A 44 37.62 36.23 -8.06
C TRP A 44 37.30 35.86 -9.51
N ALA A 45 36.09 35.36 -9.80
CA ALA A 45 35.66 34.99 -11.15
C ALA A 45 35.33 36.20 -12.04
N VAL A 46 34.73 37.26 -11.48
CA VAL A 46 34.23 38.42 -12.24
C VAL A 46 35.32 39.47 -12.47
N LEU A 47 36.19 39.70 -11.49
CA LEU A 47 37.27 40.70 -11.56
C LEU A 47 38.15 40.61 -12.83
N PRO A 48 38.68 39.43 -13.24
CA PRO A 48 39.53 39.36 -14.43
C PRO A 48 38.79 39.77 -15.72
N TYR A 49 37.50 39.46 -15.85
CA TYR A 49 36.71 39.86 -17.02
C TYR A 49 36.45 41.37 -17.04
N THR A 50 36.22 41.98 -15.87
CA THR A 50 36.02 43.44 -15.77
C THR A 50 37.28 44.22 -16.15
N LYS A 51 38.48 43.72 -15.84
CA LYS A 51 39.75 44.33 -16.30
C LYS A 51 39.86 44.36 -17.81
N VAL A 52 39.56 43.23 -18.47
CA VAL A 52 39.68 43.11 -19.92
C VAL A 52 38.66 44.01 -20.63
N LEU A 53 37.41 44.05 -20.16
CA LEU A 53 36.36 44.88 -20.74
C LEU A 53 36.60 46.39 -20.52
N SER A 54 37.02 46.79 -19.32
CA SER A 54 37.31 48.20 -19.01
C SER A 54 38.55 48.69 -19.76
N ALA A 55 39.62 47.89 -19.84
CA ALA A 55 40.80 48.21 -20.63
C ALA A 55 40.47 48.34 -22.13
N ALA A 56 39.66 47.42 -22.68
CA ALA A 56 39.22 47.48 -24.07
C ALA A 56 38.38 48.74 -24.38
N GLN A 57 37.53 49.19 -23.45
CA GLN A 57 36.75 50.43 -23.59
C GLN A 57 37.60 51.69 -23.46
N LEU A 58 38.63 51.70 -22.60
CA LEU A 58 39.53 52.84 -22.40
C LEU A 58 40.47 53.06 -23.59
N VAL A 59 40.98 51.99 -24.21
CA VAL A 59 41.75 52.07 -25.47
C VAL A 59 40.90 52.64 -26.61
N LYS A 60 39.62 52.24 -26.69
CA LYS A 60 38.68 52.72 -27.71
C LYS A 60 38.35 54.21 -27.58
N ARG A 61 38.60 54.82 -26.41
CA ARG A 61 38.48 56.28 -26.16
C ARG A 61 39.78 57.07 -26.42
N GLY A 62 40.85 56.41 -26.89
CA GLY A 62 42.05 57.08 -27.40
C GLY A 62 43.07 57.53 -26.35
N LEU A 63 43.12 56.90 -25.17
CA LEU A 63 44.11 57.24 -24.14
C LEU A 63 45.53 56.80 -24.54
N GLN A 64 46.53 57.64 -24.22
CA GLN A 64 47.97 57.38 -24.41
C GLN A 64 48.48 56.27 -23.47
N PRO A 65 49.52 55.50 -23.83
CA PRO A 65 49.97 54.31 -23.09
C PRO A 65 50.41 54.60 -21.64
N GLU A 66 50.98 55.77 -21.37
CA GLU A 66 51.38 56.20 -20.03
C GLU A 66 50.17 56.45 -19.10
N GLN A 67 49.03 56.89 -19.67
CA GLN A 67 47.78 57.07 -18.95
C GLN A 67 47.06 55.73 -18.67
N LEU A 68 47.29 54.71 -19.51
CA LEU A 68 46.79 53.35 -19.29
C LEU A 68 47.47 52.65 -18.11
N GLU A 69 48.77 52.88 -17.92
CA GLU A 69 49.51 52.32 -16.78
C GLU A 69 49.04 52.94 -15.45
N SER A 70 48.84 54.27 -15.44
CA SER A 70 48.26 54.96 -14.28
C SER A 70 46.82 54.49 -13.99
N ALA A 71 45.99 54.32 -15.03
CA ALA A 71 44.64 53.78 -14.89
C ALA A 71 44.63 52.32 -14.38
N GLY A 72 45.61 51.50 -14.77
CA GLY A 72 45.79 50.13 -14.27
C GLY A 72 46.14 50.09 -12.78
N ASN A 73 47.04 50.98 -12.33
CA ASN A 73 47.37 51.14 -10.91
C ASN A 73 46.16 51.61 -10.09
N ILE A 74 45.37 52.54 -10.62
CA ILE A 74 44.09 52.97 -10.01
C ILE A 74 43.10 51.80 -9.93
N GLY A 75 43.02 50.97 -10.98
CA GLY A 75 42.21 49.75 -11.00
C GLY A 75 42.61 48.74 -9.91
N GLN A 76 43.91 48.50 -9.71
CA GLN A 76 44.40 47.64 -8.62
C GLN A 76 44.05 48.18 -7.23
N ILE A 77 44.06 49.50 -7.05
CA ILE A 77 43.62 50.13 -5.80
C ILE A 77 42.13 49.86 -5.56
N PHE A 78 41.26 50.03 -6.56
CA PHE A 78 39.84 49.71 -6.41
C PHE A 78 39.56 48.23 -6.15
N GLU A 79 40.35 47.31 -6.71
CA GLU A 79 40.22 45.87 -6.44
C GLU A 79 40.63 45.50 -5.02
N SER A 80 41.78 46.01 -4.56
CA SER A 80 42.21 45.79 -3.17
C SER A 80 41.19 46.36 -2.20
N ILE A 81 40.66 47.56 -2.45
CA ILE A 81 39.56 48.16 -1.68
C ILE A 81 38.32 47.25 -1.70
N GLY A 82 37.92 46.70 -2.85
CA GLY A 82 36.78 45.80 -2.97
C GLY A 82 36.93 44.49 -2.17
N ILE A 83 38.14 43.92 -2.12
CA ILE A 83 38.44 42.70 -1.34
C ILE A 83 38.37 42.97 0.17
N PHE A 84 38.74 44.17 0.63
CA PHE A 84 38.65 44.53 2.05
C PHE A 84 37.26 45.06 2.46
N ILE A 85 36.59 45.83 1.61
CA ILE A 85 35.28 46.42 1.89
C ILE A 85 34.13 45.44 1.66
N GLY A 86 34.24 44.53 0.69
CA GLY A 86 33.22 43.52 0.38
C GLY A 86 32.82 42.65 1.59
N PRO A 87 33.77 42.08 2.34
CA PRO A 87 33.50 41.37 3.59
C PRO A 87 32.77 42.23 4.63
N ILE A 88 33.22 43.47 4.81
CA ILE A 88 32.63 44.41 5.76
C ILE A 88 31.20 44.74 5.34
N PHE A 89 30.95 44.96 4.05
CA PHE A 89 29.62 45.21 3.50
C PHE A 89 28.71 43.99 3.64
N ALA A 90 29.21 42.78 3.38
CA ALA A 90 28.44 41.54 3.58
C ALA A 90 28.08 41.32 5.06
N ILE A 91 29.00 41.62 5.98
CA ILE A 91 28.74 41.59 7.43
C ILE A 91 27.69 42.64 7.79
N VAL A 92 27.80 43.87 7.28
CA VAL A 92 26.84 44.96 7.52
C VAL A 92 25.46 44.59 6.98
N VAL A 93 25.36 44.05 5.76
CA VAL A 93 24.10 43.58 5.17
C VAL A 93 23.52 42.42 5.98
N PHE A 94 24.33 41.45 6.41
CA PHE A 94 23.89 40.38 7.29
C PHE A 94 23.38 40.90 8.65
N VAL A 95 24.06 41.89 9.22
CA VAL A 95 23.64 42.57 10.46
C VAL A 95 22.35 43.36 10.24
N ILE A 96 22.20 44.04 9.10
CA ILE A 96 20.96 44.77 8.73
C ILE A 96 19.81 43.79 8.54
N ILE A 97 20.01 42.67 7.84
CA ILE A 97 19.00 41.62 7.67
C ILE A 97 18.61 41.07 9.05
N SER A 98 19.58 40.70 9.90
CA SER A 98 19.34 40.27 11.28
C SER A 98 18.63 41.33 12.13
N ALA A 99 18.89 42.61 11.91
CA ALA A 99 18.25 43.73 12.59
C ALA A 99 16.82 44.00 12.10
N VAL A 100 16.55 43.88 10.80
CA VAL A 100 15.22 43.96 10.18
C VAL A 100 14.34 42.81 10.68
N PHE A 101 14.91 41.63 10.92
CA PHE A 101 14.19 40.51 11.52
C PHE A 101 13.88 40.73 13.02
N LYS A 102 14.79 41.30 13.81
CA LYS A 102 14.51 41.76 15.19
C LYS A 102 13.50 42.91 15.25
N LEU A 103 13.26 43.60 14.14
CA LEU A 103 12.32 44.71 14.02
C LEU A 103 10.88 44.24 14.22
N ALA A 104 10.50 43.02 13.83
CA ALA A 104 9.13 42.50 14.00
C ALA A 104 8.73 42.31 15.48
N ALA A 105 9.63 41.73 16.29
CA ALA A 105 9.43 41.63 17.74
C ALA A 105 9.50 43.01 18.42
N ARG A 106 10.35 43.92 17.90
CA ARG A 106 10.36 45.32 18.31
C ARG A 106 9.05 46.01 17.97
N PHE A 107 8.44 45.84 16.80
CA PHE A 107 7.17 46.46 16.44
C PHE A 107 6.00 46.01 17.34
N LEU A 108 6.02 44.77 17.84
CA LEU A 108 5.00 44.32 18.80
C LEU A 108 5.19 45.03 20.15
N VAL A 109 6.42 45.11 20.64
CA VAL A 109 6.74 45.82 21.89
C VAL A 109 6.53 47.34 21.75
N GLU A 110 6.99 47.93 20.64
CA GLU A 110 6.81 49.34 20.29
C GLU A 110 5.33 49.67 20.07
N GLY A 111 4.54 48.75 19.50
CA GLY A 111 3.09 48.89 19.36
C GLY A 111 2.36 48.87 20.70
N VAL A 112 2.75 47.97 21.62
CA VAL A 112 2.21 47.94 22.99
C VAL A 112 2.60 49.21 23.75
N ILE A 113 3.85 49.66 23.65
CA ILE A 113 4.31 50.91 24.27
C ILE A 113 3.58 52.11 23.68
N ALA A 114 3.43 52.19 22.36
CA ALA A 114 2.73 53.28 21.68
C ALA A 114 1.23 53.33 22.06
N LEU A 115 0.60 52.17 22.23
CA LEU A 115 -0.78 52.07 22.72
C LEU A 115 -0.91 52.62 24.15
N LEU A 116 -0.04 52.17 25.07
CA LEU A 116 -0.04 52.63 26.47
C LEU A 116 0.29 54.11 26.59
N VAL A 117 1.26 54.61 25.82
CA VAL A 117 1.64 56.02 25.79
C VAL A 117 0.52 56.87 25.16
N GLY A 118 -0.15 56.37 24.12
CA GLY A 118 -1.29 57.04 23.50
C GLY A 118 -2.45 57.22 24.48
N GLU A 119 -2.80 56.19 25.25
CA GLU A 119 -3.80 56.28 26.32
C GLU A 119 -3.41 57.32 27.39
N ALA A 120 -2.14 57.34 27.80
CA ALA A 120 -1.64 58.30 28.77
C ALA A 120 -1.67 59.76 28.25
N ILE A 121 -1.35 59.98 26.97
CA ILE A 121 -1.41 61.30 26.32
C ILE A 121 -2.87 61.76 26.20
N VAL A 122 -3.79 60.88 25.82
CA VAL A 122 -5.23 61.19 25.72
C VAL A 122 -5.79 61.59 27.08
N ASP A 123 -5.42 60.89 28.15
CA ASP A 123 -5.86 61.21 29.51
C ASP A 123 -5.24 62.51 30.07
N TRP A 124 -4.03 62.85 29.60
CA TRP A 124 -3.38 64.11 29.95
C TRP A 124 -3.96 65.31 29.18
N LEU A 125 -4.31 65.13 27.90
CA LEU A 125 -4.81 66.19 27.03
C LEU A 125 -6.29 66.50 27.27
N MET A 126 -7.09 65.52 27.73
CA MET A 126 -8.52 65.67 27.94
C MET A 126 -8.93 65.13 29.32
N PRO A 127 -9.64 65.93 30.16
CA PRO A 127 -10.17 65.45 31.43
C PRO A 127 -11.34 64.49 31.18
N LEU A 128 -11.04 63.20 31.04
CA LEU A 128 -12.03 62.17 30.77
C LEU A 128 -12.76 61.73 32.06
N PRO A 129 -14.08 61.48 31.99
CA PRO A 129 -14.82 60.84 33.09
C PRO A 129 -14.22 59.48 33.44
N SER A 130 -14.32 59.08 34.72
CA SER A 130 -13.78 57.80 35.22
C SER A 130 -14.28 56.59 34.43
N ALA A 131 -15.55 56.60 34.00
CA ALA A 131 -16.12 55.56 33.16
C ALA A 131 -15.40 55.39 31.81
N VAL A 132 -14.98 56.49 31.17
CA VAL A 132 -14.27 56.47 29.88
C VAL A 132 -12.84 55.96 30.04
N ARG A 133 -12.17 56.32 31.14
CA ARG A 133 -10.83 55.80 31.47
C ARG A 133 -10.84 54.29 31.66
N ILE A 134 -11.81 53.77 32.40
CA ILE A 134 -11.96 52.32 32.63
C ILE A 134 -12.24 51.60 31.30
N ALA A 135 -13.08 52.19 30.43
CA ALA A 135 -13.37 51.62 29.12
C ALA A 135 -12.13 51.58 28.20
N LEU A 136 -11.34 52.67 28.14
CA LEU A 136 -10.11 52.71 27.34
C LEU A 136 -9.08 51.69 27.84
N LEU A 137 -8.85 51.62 29.16
CA LEU A 137 -7.92 50.66 29.75
C LEU A 137 -8.35 49.21 29.46
N ALA A 138 -9.65 48.90 29.57
CA ALA A 138 -10.17 47.57 29.25
C ALA A 138 -9.96 47.19 27.78
N ILE A 139 -10.11 48.14 26.84
CA ILE A 139 -9.82 47.94 25.43
C ILE A 139 -8.31 47.71 25.21
N GLY A 140 -7.45 48.53 25.82
CA GLY A 140 -6.00 48.38 25.73
C GLY A 140 -5.52 47.01 26.22
N VAL A 141 -5.99 46.57 27.40
CA VAL A 141 -5.70 45.24 27.94
C VAL A 141 -6.21 44.13 27.01
N GLY A 142 -7.39 44.29 26.42
CA GLY A 142 -7.94 43.34 25.45
C GLY A 142 -7.09 43.20 24.18
N VAL A 143 -6.63 44.33 23.63
CA VAL A 143 -5.77 44.35 22.44
C VAL A 143 -4.41 43.72 22.73
N ILE A 144 -3.78 44.07 23.86
CA ILE A 144 -2.52 43.47 24.30
C ILE A 144 -2.69 41.97 24.52
N GLY A 145 -3.77 41.54 25.17
CA GLY A 145 -4.10 40.13 25.38
C GLY A 145 -4.28 39.35 24.07
N TYR A 146 -4.97 39.94 23.08
CA TYR A 146 -5.15 39.34 21.76
C TYR A 146 -3.82 39.20 21.01
N LEU A 147 -2.96 40.24 21.03
CA LEU A 147 -1.65 40.19 20.39
C LEU A 147 -0.75 39.14 21.05
N LEU A 148 -0.74 39.06 22.39
CA LEU A 148 -0.04 38.00 23.12
C LEU A 148 -0.60 36.62 22.78
N TYR A 149 -1.92 36.46 22.70
CA TYR A 149 -2.51 35.19 22.33
C TYR A 149 -2.10 34.76 20.91
N LYS A 150 -2.23 35.65 19.92
CA LYS A 150 -1.96 35.37 18.51
C LYS A 150 -0.47 35.11 18.23
N TYR A 151 0.42 35.91 18.82
CA TYR A 151 1.85 35.85 18.49
C TYR A 151 2.68 35.02 19.48
N LEU A 152 2.21 34.79 20.71
CA LEU A 152 2.91 33.96 21.70
C LEU A 152 2.20 32.63 21.94
N VAL A 153 0.91 32.66 22.29
CA VAL A 153 0.20 31.45 22.75
C VAL A 153 -0.16 30.50 21.61
N GLN A 154 -0.66 31.01 20.49
CA GLN A 154 -1.05 30.22 19.32
C GLN A 154 0.11 29.39 18.74
N PRO A 155 1.33 29.94 18.51
CA PRO A 155 2.46 29.13 18.05
C PRO A 155 3.01 28.17 19.12
N LEU A 156 2.84 28.49 20.42
CA LEU A 156 3.21 27.58 21.51
C LEU A 156 2.25 26.38 21.63
N ARG A 157 0.99 26.51 21.21
CA ARG A 157 -0.03 25.46 21.27
C ARG A 157 -0.09 24.55 20.05
N ALA A 158 0.74 24.77 19.03
CA ALA A 158 0.82 23.86 17.89
C ALA A 158 1.27 22.46 18.35
N SER A 159 0.43 21.46 18.13
CA SER A 159 0.71 20.06 18.46
C SER A 159 1.66 19.44 17.45
N LEU A 160 2.52 18.54 17.94
CA LEU A 160 3.32 17.63 17.11
C LEU A 160 2.45 16.73 16.26
N THR A 161 2.64 16.74 14.95
CA THR A 161 2.08 15.68 14.08
C THR A 161 3.04 14.49 14.03
N LEU A 162 2.53 13.27 13.83
CA LEU A 162 3.38 12.09 13.66
C LEU A 162 4.39 12.25 12.50
N ARG A 163 4.02 13.00 11.47
CA ARG A 163 4.89 13.34 10.34
C ARG A 163 6.10 14.17 10.74
N ASP A 164 5.91 15.15 11.63
CA ASP A 164 7.02 15.97 12.14
C ASP A 164 8.01 15.14 12.97
N VAL A 165 7.49 14.16 13.73
CA VAL A 165 8.32 13.19 14.46
C VAL A 165 9.12 12.32 13.49
N ALA A 166 8.46 11.81 12.44
CA ALA A 166 9.08 11.00 11.41
C ALA A 166 10.23 11.74 10.70
N LEU A 167 9.98 12.99 10.28
CA LEU A 167 10.98 13.85 9.65
C LEU A 167 12.20 14.09 10.55
N ASN A 168 11.98 14.29 11.85
CA ASN A 168 13.08 14.48 12.79
C ASN A 168 13.90 13.19 13.03
N VAL A 169 13.26 12.03 12.97
CA VAL A 169 13.97 10.74 13.05
C VAL A 169 14.80 10.51 11.78
N GLU A 170 14.22 10.70 10.60
CA GLU A 170 14.93 10.53 9.32
C GLU A 170 16.06 11.53 9.13
N GLY A 171 15.87 12.78 9.57
CA GLY A 171 16.93 13.80 9.52
C GLY A 171 18.19 13.41 10.29
N ASN A 172 18.06 12.54 11.31
CA ASN A 172 19.19 12.00 12.08
C ASN A 172 19.64 10.61 11.59
N HIS A 173 18.85 9.94 10.74
CA HIS A 173 19.10 8.60 10.22
C HIS A 173 18.93 8.57 8.69
N PRO A 174 19.96 8.98 7.92
CA PRO A 174 19.89 9.09 6.45
C PRO A 174 19.52 7.77 5.74
N ASN A 175 19.73 6.63 6.42
CA ASN A 175 19.48 5.28 5.90
C ASN A 175 17.99 4.97 5.64
N LEU A 176 17.09 5.83 6.14
CA LEU A 176 15.64 5.66 5.99
C LEU A 176 15.11 6.21 4.66
N GLU A 177 15.83 7.10 3.96
CA GLU A 177 15.50 7.59 2.60
C GLU A 177 14.01 7.98 2.41
N ASP A 178 13.45 8.79 3.31
CA ASP A 178 12.05 9.27 3.31
C ASP A 178 10.96 8.16 3.45
N ARG A 179 11.35 6.91 3.73
CA ARG A 179 10.42 5.78 3.85
C ARG A 179 9.55 5.84 5.10
N LEU A 180 10.06 6.31 6.23
CA LEU A 180 9.31 6.42 7.49
C LEU A 180 8.25 7.53 7.40
N VAL A 181 8.57 8.66 6.76
CA VAL A 181 7.59 9.71 6.48
C VAL A 181 6.50 9.19 5.54
N SER A 182 6.90 8.50 4.47
CA SER A 182 5.96 7.91 3.50
C SER A 182 5.08 6.84 4.16
N ALA A 183 5.64 5.97 4.99
CA ALA A 183 4.91 4.94 5.72
C ALA A 183 3.85 5.51 6.68
N ILE A 184 4.13 6.64 7.33
CA ILE A 184 3.18 7.31 8.22
C ILE A 184 2.11 8.08 7.44
N GLU A 185 2.47 8.69 6.30
CA GLU A 185 1.55 9.45 5.47
C GLU A 185 0.55 8.54 4.73
N PHE A 186 1.02 7.37 4.28
CA PHE A 186 0.21 6.43 3.48
C PHE A 186 -0.28 5.20 4.26
N GLY A 187 0.32 4.86 5.41
CA GLY A 187 0.03 3.61 6.13
C GLY A 187 -1.41 3.46 6.64
N ASN A 188 -2.16 4.56 6.79
CA ASN A 188 -3.57 4.54 7.22
C ASN A 188 -4.57 4.63 6.05
N ARG A 189 -4.10 4.56 4.80
CA ARG A 189 -4.94 4.71 3.62
C ARG A 189 -5.41 3.32 3.14
N GLU A 190 -6.71 3.09 3.13
CA GLU A 190 -7.31 1.91 2.51
C GLU A 190 -7.46 2.16 1.00
N SER A 191 -6.76 1.37 0.19
CA SER A 191 -6.80 1.45 -1.28
C SER A 191 -7.62 0.29 -1.84
N ALA A 192 -8.56 0.61 -2.74
CA ALA A 192 -9.42 -0.39 -3.40
C ALA A 192 -8.71 -1.12 -4.56
N ASP A 193 -7.57 -0.60 -5.04
CA ASP A 193 -6.76 -1.20 -6.08
C ASP A 193 -5.79 -2.25 -5.47
N PRO A 194 -5.85 -3.53 -5.91
CA PRO A 194 -4.98 -4.59 -5.44
C PRO A 194 -3.47 -4.31 -5.62
N ILE A 195 -3.10 -3.58 -6.68
CA ILE A 195 -1.69 -3.27 -6.98
C ILE A 195 -1.16 -2.20 -6.01
N GLU A 196 -1.97 -1.18 -5.75
CA GLU A 196 -1.63 -0.10 -4.81
C GLU A 196 -1.48 -0.66 -3.38
N ALA A 197 -2.40 -1.53 -2.96
CA ALA A 197 -2.33 -2.21 -1.66
C ALA A 197 -1.05 -3.04 -1.52
N HIS A 198 -0.64 -3.77 -2.57
CA HIS A 198 0.59 -4.56 -2.54
C HIS A 198 1.86 -3.70 -2.45
N MET A 199 1.91 -2.57 -3.17
CA MET A 199 3.04 -1.63 -3.10
C MET A 199 3.15 -0.99 -1.72
N LEU A 200 2.02 -0.60 -1.13
CA LEU A 200 1.96 0.01 0.20
C LEU A 200 2.40 -0.97 1.29
N GLN A 201 1.98 -2.23 1.18
CA GLN A 201 2.39 -3.29 2.09
C GLN A 201 3.90 -3.57 2.00
N ARG A 202 4.48 -3.59 0.80
CA ARG A 202 5.94 -3.73 0.60
C ARG A 202 6.73 -2.55 1.18
N LEU A 203 6.23 -1.33 1.01
CA LEU A 203 6.83 -0.13 1.60
C LEU A 203 6.83 -0.21 3.13
N LEU A 204 5.71 -0.61 3.73
CA LEU A 204 5.59 -0.78 5.18
C LEU A 204 6.54 -1.85 5.71
N GLU A 205 6.64 -2.99 5.02
CA GLU A 205 7.52 -4.11 5.40
C GLU A 205 9.01 -3.70 5.40
N ASP A 206 9.50 -3.09 4.30
CA ASP A 206 10.88 -2.59 4.18
C ASP A 206 11.17 -1.47 5.20
N THR A 207 10.18 -0.61 5.46
CA THR A 207 10.31 0.45 6.48
C THR A 207 10.46 -0.14 7.88
N ILE A 208 9.62 -1.12 8.24
CA ILE A 208 9.66 -1.77 9.56
C ILE A 208 11.00 -2.48 9.76
N GLU A 209 11.52 -3.16 8.74
CA GLU A 209 12.80 -3.87 8.83
C GLU A 209 13.97 -2.93 9.13
N ARG A 210 14.05 -1.80 8.41
CA ARG A 210 15.10 -0.79 8.59
C ARG A 210 14.99 -0.04 9.92
N VAL A 211 13.77 0.14 10.40
CA VAL A 211 13.46 0.85 11.64
C VAL A 211 13.79 0.03 12.89
N LYS A 212 13.71 -1.31 12.85
CA LYS A 212 13.95 -2.21 14.00
C LYS A 212 15.30 -1.99 14.70
N GLY A 213 16.32 -1.53 13.97
CA GLY A 213 17.64 -1.25 14.53
C GLY A 213 17.80 0.13 15.20
N ILE A 214 16.80 1.01 15.09
CA ILE A 214 16.91 2.41 15.52
C ILE A 214 16.31 2.57 16.92
N ASN A 215 17.14 3.01 17.86
CA ASN A 215 16.66 3.39 19.19
C ASN A 215 16.03 4.80 19.13
N PHE A 216 14.71 4.83 18.94
CA PHE A 216 13.92 6.06 18.94
C PHE A 216 14.11 6.88 20.22
N LYS A 217 14.24 6.22 21.37
CA LYS A 217 14.36 6.89 22.68
C LYS A 217 15.70 7.63 22.85
N ALA A 218 16.78 7.11 22.25
CA ALA A 218 18.10 7.75 22.29
C ALA A 218 18.25 8.88 21.26
N THR A 219 17.52 8.80 20.14
CA THR A 219 17.46 9.86 19.12
C THR A 219 16.60 11.05 19.59
N ILE A 220 15.71 10.80 20.55
CA ILE A 220 14.72 11.74 21.10
C ILE A 220 15.14 12.12 22.55
N ASP A 221 16.39 12.57 22.77
CA ASP A 221 16.84 13.07 24.09
C ASP A 221 16.58 14.59 24.22
N HIS A 222 15.55 14.94 25.00
CA HIS A 222 14.99 16.31 25.07
C HIS A 222 15.39 17.14 26.29
N SER A 223 16.32 16.67 27.13
CA SER A 223 16.61 17.35 28.41
C SER A 223 17.30 18.72 28.25
N ARG A 224 18.03 18.96 27.15
CA ARG A 224 18.70 20.24 26.86
C ARG A 224 18.04 21.09 25.77
N THR A 225 17.12 20.51 25.01
CA THR A 225 16.47 21.18 23.89
C THR A 225 15.36 22.12 24.37
N GLN A 226 14.57 21.75 25.39
CA GLN A 226 13.38 22.53 25.77
C GLN A 226 13.63 24.03 26.01
N ILE A 227 14.68 24.42 26.74
CA ILE A 227 14.97 25.85 27.01
C ILE A 227 15.51 26.54 25.74
N HIS A 228 16.35 25.86 24.97
CA HIS A 228 16.94 26.40 23.74
C HIS A 228 15.89 26.56 22.64
N THR A 229 14.99 25.58 22.44
CA THR A 229 13.89 25.66 21.47
C THR A 229 12.83 26.67 21.91
N SER A 230 12.57 26.82 23.22
CA SER A 230 11.70 27.89 23.75
C SER A 230 12.26 29.28 23.45
N LEU A 231 13.57 29.48 23.66
CA LEU A 231 14.25 30.74 23.35
C LEU A 231 14.30 31.02 21.84
N LEU A 232 14.59 30.01 21.01
CA LEU A 232 14.60 30.13 19.55
C LEU A 232 13.23 30.49 18.98
N ARG A 233 12.13 29.98 19.56
CA ARG A 233 10.76 30.27 19.09
C ARG A 233 10.33 31.73 19.38
N VAL A 234 10.84 32.33 20.45
CA VAL A 234 10.65 33.76 20.74
C VAL A 234 11.53 34.64 19.85
N LEU A 235 12.77 34.20 19.57
CA LEU A 235 13.75 34.96 18.80
C LEU A 235 13.57 34.86 17.28
N VAL A 236 13.00 33.76 16.78
CA VAL A 236 12.86 33.47 15.34
C VAL A 236 11.49 32.83 15.04
N PRO A 237 10.36 33.57 15.22
CA PRO A 237 9.02 33.00 15.09
C PRO A 237 8.63 32.56 13.67
N TRP A 238 9.43 32.90 12.65
CA TRP A 238 9.22 32.55 11.24
C TRP A 238 10.05 31.35 10.75
N GLU A 239 10.97 30.81 11.56
CA GLU A 239 11.62 29.54 11.25
C GLU A 239 10.82 28.36 11.84
N ARG A 240 10.76 27.24 11.10
CA ARG A 240 10.19 26.00 11.64
C ARG A 240 11.07 25.50 12.79
N THR A 241 10.66 25.79 14.02
CA THR A 241 11.33 25.29 15.24
C THR A 241 10.76 23.95 15.66
N ASP A 242 11.63 23.04 16.12
CA ASP A 242 11.20 21.77 16.68
C ASP A 242 10.24 21.97 17.88
N PRO A 243 9.25 21.10 18.04
CA PRO A 243 8.24 21.19 19.10
C PRO A 243 8.75 20.75 20.48
N ILE A 244 8.21 21.36 21.53
CA ILE A 244 8.78 21.37 22.91
C ILE A 244 8.26 20.19 23.78
N LEU A 245 7.24 19.46 23.34
CA LEU A 245 6.50 18.52 24.19
C LEU A 245 6.71 17.08 23.76
N THR A 246 7.79 16.49 24.28
CA THR A 246 7.92 15.03 24.38
C THR A 246 7.65 14.67 25.83
N THR A 247 6.39 14.38 26.15
CA THR A 247 6.00 13.93 27.48
C THR A 247 6.76 12.64 27.81
N LYS A 248 7.68 12.68 28.77
CA LYS A 248 8.34 11.47 29.31
C LYS A 248 7.34 10.71 30.16
N LEU A 249 6.84 9.57 29.67
CA LEU A 249 6.33 8.51 30.55
C LEU A 249 7.52 7.65 30.99
N ALA A 250 7.88 7.73 32.27
CA ALA A 250 8.76 6.77 32.92
C ALA A 250 7.91 5.99 33.93
N VAL A 251 7.63 4.72 33.64
CA VAL A 251 7.06 3.78 34.60
C VAL A 251 8.20 2.86 35.03
N GLU A 252 8.68 3.07 36.26
CA GLU A 252 9.56 2.10 36.94
C GLU A 252 8.68 1.18 37.80
N PRO A 253 8.78 -0.16 37.69
CA PRO A 253 8.33 -1.02 38.78
C PRO A 253 9.37 -0.97 39.91
N GLY A 254 8.91 -0.96 41.17
CA GLY A 254 9.72 -0.76 42.39
C GLY A 254 10.95 -1.67 42.53
N ASN A 255 11.91 -1.34 43.40
CA ASN A 255 11.75 -1.44 44.87
C ASN A 255 11.76 -0.10 45.63
N ALA A 256 10.72 0.16 46.43
CA ALA A 256 10.67 1.24 47.40
C ALA A 256 10.90 0.70 48.83
N ARG A 257 11.82 1.33 49.58
CA ARG A 257 11.92 1.17 51.05
C ARG A 257 11.31 2.40 51.72
N ILE A 258 10.27 2.18 52.52
CA ILE A 258 9.49 3.22 53.19
C ILE A 258 9.97 3.34 54.64
N LEU A 259 10.25 4.56 55.12
CA LEU A 259 10.37 4.81 56.56
C LEU A 259 8.96 4.88 57.15
N ARG A 260 8.75 4.21 58.29
CA ARG A 260 7.46 4.07 58.98
C ARG A 260 6.83 5.46 59.20
N GLY A 261 5.67 5.72 58.60
CA GLY A 261 4.79 6.84 58.94
C GLY A 261 4.45 7.88 57.85
N LYS A 262 4.86 7.71 56.58
CA LYS A 262 4.42 8.62 55.50
C LYS A 262 3.71 7.89 54.36
N SER A 263 2.56 8.41 53.96
CA SER A 263 1.77 7.97 52.80
C SER A 263 2.21 8.70 51.52
N LEU A 264 2.25 7.96 50.41
CA LEU A 264 2.63 8.42 49.08
C LEU A 264 1.42 8.29 48.14
N PRO A 265 0.70 9.38 47.81
CA PRO A 265 -0.38 9.31 46.85
C PRO A 265 0.17 9.36 45.42
N ILE A 266 -0.02 8.29 44.65
CA ILE A 266 0.23 8.24 43.21
C ILE A 266 -1.13 8.17 42.51
N HIS A 267 -1.43 9.16 41.66
CA HIS A 267 -2.58 9.10 40.76
C HIS A 267 -2.12 8.54 39.40
N VAL A 268 -2.70 7.43 38.98
CA VAL A 268 -2.43 6.77 37.70
C VAL A 268 -3.73 6.73 36.90
N THR A 269 -3.75 7.39 35.74
CA THR A 269 -4.83 7.23 34.75
C THR A 269 -4.37 6.19 33.74
N VAL A 270 -5.06 5.05 33.73
CA VAL A 270 -4.79 3.91 32.83
C VAL A 270 -5.69 4.07 31.61
N THR A 271 -5.11 4.23 30.41
CA THR A 271 -5.85 4.01 29.16
C THR A 271 -6.04 2.52 28.96
N GLU A 272 -7.25 2.09 28.63
CA GLU A 272 -7.61 0.68 28.48
C GLU A 272 -6.69 -0.03 27.47
N ARG A 273 -6.25 -1.25 27.84
CA ARG A 273 -5.52 -2.13 26.93
C ARG A 273 -6.55 -2.88 26.09
N TYR A 274 -6.52 -2.67 24.77
CA TYR A 274 -7.25 -3.54 23.84
C TYR A 274 -6.33 -4.68 23.42
N THR A 275 -6.79 -5.91 23.64
CA THR A 275 -6.16 -7.11 23.08
C THR A 275 -6.72 -7.32 21.68
N VAL A 276 -5.85 -7.27 20.67
CA VAL A 276 -6.22 -7.64 19.30
C VAL A 276 -5.91 -9.13 19.16
N GLU A 277 -6.94 -9.94 19.05
CA GLU A 277 -6.81 -11.37 18.71
C GLU A 277 -6.87 -11.52 17.19
N VAL A 278 -5.82 -12.10 16.61
CA VAL A 278 -5.72 -12.35 15.17
C VAL A 278 -6.34 -13.72 14.89
N PHE A 279 -7.44 -13.74 14.14
CA PHE A 279 -8.12 -14.98 13.75
C PHE A 279 -7.72 -15.38 12.33
N GLU A 280 -7.37 -16.65 12.14
CA GLU A 280 -7.16 -17.21 10.80
C GLU A 280 -8.51 -17.53 10.11
N MET A 281 -8.63 -17.18 8.83
CA MET A 281 -9.80 -17.52 8.01
C MET A 281 -9.90 -19.04 7.74
N PRO A 282 -11.11 -19.60 7.52
CA PRO A 282 -11.26 -20.98 7.07
C PRO A 282 -10.57 -21.22 5.73
N LYS A 283 -9.73 -22.26 5.67
CA LYS A 283 -9.06 -22.72 4.45
C LYS A 283 -9.21 -24.22 4.31
N VAL A 284 -9.40 -24.68 3.08
CA VAL A 284 -9.34 -26.10 2.73
C VAL A 284 -7.88 -26.52 2.67
N THR A 285 -7.47 -27.43 3.55
CA THR A 285 -6.10 -27.96 3.60
C THR A 285 -5.91 -29.12 2.65
N GLU A 286 -6.95 -29.94 2.48
CA GLU A 286 -6.91 -31.12 1.64
C GLU A 286 -8.27 -31.34 0.98
N ILE A 287 -8.26 -31.79 -0.27
CA ILE A 287 -9.44 -32.15 -1.03
C ILE A 287 -9.18 -33.50 -1.71
N SER A 288 -10.17 -34.38 -1.64
CA SER A 288 -10.18 -35.64 -2.37
C SER A 288 -11.55 -35.90 -2.98
N VAL A 289 -11.57 -36.54 -4.14
CA VAL A 289 -12.77 -36.90 -4.88
C VAL A 289 -12.73 -38.40 -5.12
N ALA A 290 -13.71 -39.14 -4.60
CA ALA A 290 -13.88 -40.56 -4.86
C ALA A 290 -14.95 -40.76 -5.95
N TYR A 291 -14.57 -41.41 -7.04
CA TYR A 291 -15.44 -41.69 -8.18
C TYR A 291 -16.04 -43.07 -8.08
N THR A 292 -17.37 -43.15 -8.16
CA THR A 292 -18.12 -44.40 -8.36
C THR A 292 -18.71 -44.35 -9.76
N TYR A 293 -18.09 -45.06 -10.69
CA TYR A 293 -18.51 -45.10 -12.10
C TYR A 293 -19.76 -45.96 -12.28
N PRO A 294 -20.58 -45.71 -13.32
CA PRO A 294 -21.70 -46.57 -13.65
C PRO A 294 -21.28 -48.02 -13.93
N ASP A 295 -22.11 -48.97 -13.52
CA ASP A 295 -21.81 -50.41 -13.59
C ASP A 295 -21.42 -50.89 -15.01
N TYR A 296 -22.03 -50.31 -16.04
CA TYR A 296 -21.80 -50.69 -17.43
C TYR A 296 -20.38 -50.38 -17.92
N THR A 297 -19.69 -49.40 -17.31
CA THR A 297 -18.33 -49.01 -17.71
C THR A 297 -17.27 -50.02 -17.28
N GLY A 298 -17.57 -50.88 -16.28
CA GLY A 298 -16.62 -51.82 -15.70
C GLY A 298 -15.40 -51.18 -15.01
N LEU A 299 -15.37 -49.85 -14.87
CA LEU A 299 -14.27 -49.12 -14.26
C LEU A 299 -14.27 -49.32 -12.74
N LYS A 300 -13.08 -49.56 -12.16
CA LYS A 300 -12.93 -49.66 -10.71
C LYS A 300 -13.05 -48.27 -10.07
N PRO A 301 -13.60 -48.15 -8.85
CA PRO A 301 -13.62 -46.88 -8.13
C PRO A 301 -12.20 -46.32 -7.95
N VAL A 302 -12.05 -45.01 -8.19
CA VAL A 302 -10.78 -44.29 -8.08
C VAL A 302 -10.93 -43.12 -7.11
N VAL A 303 -9.92 -42.89 -6.27
CA VAL A 303 -9.84 -41.71 -5.41
C VAL A 303 -8.73 -40.79 -5.92
N GLN A 304 -9.11 -39.57 -6.27
CA GLN A 304 -8.20 -38.51 -6.71
C GLN A 304 -7.97 -37.53 -5.55
N THR A 305 -6.71 -37.27 -5.21
CA THR A 305 -6.32 -36.37 -4.11
C THR A 305 -5.66 -35.11 -4.66
N GLY A 306 -5.91 -33.96 -4.01
CA GLY A 306 -5.22 -32.69 -4.28
C GLY A 306 -5.89 -31.78 -5.31
N THR A 307 -6.91 -32.24 -6.02
CA THR A 307 -7.67 -31.43 -6.98
C THR A 307 -9.17 -31.62 -6.76
N GLY A 308 -9.92 -30.51 -6.72
CA GLY A 308 -11.40 -30.57 -6.72
C GLY A 308 -12.02 -30.63 -8.11
N ASN A 309 -11.23 -30.56 -9.17
CA ASN A 309 -11.78 -30.67 -10.52
C ASN A 309 -12.28 -32.09 -10.77
N ILE A 310 -13.53 -32.20 -11.22
CA ILE A 310 -14.22 -33.46 -11.52
C ILE A 310 -14.15 -33.69 -13.03
N HIS A 311 -13.61 -34.84 -13.44
CA HIS A 311 -13.57 -35.25 -14.84
C HIS A 311 -13.97 -36.73 -14.94
N ALA A 312 -15.21 -37.00 -15.32
CA ALA A 312 -15.77 -38.34 -15.31
C ALA A 312 -16.87 -38.53 -16.36
N VAL A 313 -17.21 -39.80 -16.62
CA VAL A 313 -18.30 -40.19 -17.52
C VAL A 313 -19.63 -39.72 -16.94
N VAL A 314 -20.56 -39.30 -17.80
CA VAL A 314 -21.93 -38.94 -17.39
C VAL A 314 -22.55 -40.09 -16.57
N GLY A 315 -23.20 -39.76 -15.46
CA GLY A 315 -23.77 -40.71 -14.50
C GLY A 315 -22.81 -41.18 -13.40
N THR A 316 -21.56 -40.72 -13.39
CA THR A 316 -20.62 -41.00 -12.28
C THR A 316 -21.05 -40.25 -11.01
N GLN A 317 -21.04 -40.92 -9.86
CA GLN A 317 -21.19 -40.28 -8.57
C GLN A 317 -19.82 -39.89 -8.01
N ALA A 318 -19.61 -38.58 -7.80
CA ALA A 318 -18.38 -38.04 -7.24
C ALA A 318 -18.60 -37.66 -5.77
N GLU A 319 -18.00 -38.42 -4.84
CA GLU A 319 -17.98 -38.10 -3.41
C GLU A 319 -16.78 -37.22 -3.10
N ILE A 320 -17.03 -35.96 -2.75
CA ILE A 320 -16.01 -34.97 -2.40
C ILE A 320 -15.80 -35.00 -0.89
N ARG A 321 -14.55 -35.19 -0.47
CA ARG A 321 -14.11 -35.10 0.93
C ARG A 321 -13.11 -33.95 1.09
N LEU A 322 -13.43 -33.03 1.98
CA LEU A 322 -12.64 -31.83 2.25
C LEU A 322 -12.16 -31.87 3.70
N THR A 323 -10.93 -31.44 3.94
CA THR A 323 -10.40 -31.20 5.27
C THR A 323 -10.11 -29.70 5.42
N THR A 324 -10.53 -29.10 6.54
CA THR A 324 -10.34 -27.68 6.81
C THR A 324 -9.37 -27.44 7.98
N ASN A 325 -8.68 -26.29 7.96
CA ASN A 325 -7.78 -25.88 9.05
C ASN A 325 -8.52 -25.64 10.39
N LYS A 326 -9.84 -25.44 10.34
CA LYS A 326 -10.70 -25.12 11.47
C LYS A 326 -12.03 -25.89 11.42
N ALA A 327 -12.69 -26.00 12.58
CA ALA A 327 -14.03 -26.57 12.67
C ALA A 327 -15.07 -25.66 12.00
N ILE A 328 -15.95 -26.27 11.20
CA ILE A 328 -16.93 -25.57 10.38
C ILE A 328 -18.33 -25.73 10.99
N GLN A 329 -19.08 -24.63 11.08
CA GLN A 329 -20.45 -24.61 11.57
C GLN A 329 -21.44 -24.96 10.45
N THR A 330 -21.29 -24.32 9.28
CA THR A 330 -22.10 -24.60 8.10
C THR A 330 -21.24 -24.60 6.85
N ALA A 331 -21.54 -25.48 5.91
CA ALA A 331 -20.88 -25.53 4.62
C ALA A 331 -21.91 -25.81 3.53
N SER A 332 -21.75 -25.13 2.39
CA SER A 332 -22.62 -25.31 1.24
C SER A 332 -21.84 -25.27 -0.06
N ILE A 333 -22.27 -26.08 -1.02
CA ILE A 333 -21.78 -26.02 -2.40
C ILE A 333 -22.81 -25.31 -3.25
N ALA A 334 -22.39 -24.29 -3.99
CA ALA A 334 -23.19 -23.69 -5.06
C ALA A 334 -22.73 -24.25 -6.40
N THR A 335 -23.61 -24.93 -7.12
CA THR A 335 -23.35 -25.41 -8.47
C THR A 335 -23.85 -24.39 -9.51
N SER A 336 -23.10 -24.23 -10.58
CA SER A 336 -23.48 -23.44 -11.75
C SER A 336 -23.34 -24.33 -12.97
N SER A 337 -24.47 -24.69 -13.59
CA SER A 337 -24.45 -25.39 -14.87
C SER A 337 -24.16 -24.40 -15.98
N GLN A 338 -23.23 -24.76 -16.87
CA GLN A 338 -23.04 -24.04 -18.13
C GLN A 338 -23.93 -24.74 -19.14
N PRO A 339 -24.97 -24.08 -19.70
CA PRO A 339 -25.67 -24.62 -20.86
C PRO A 339 -24.63 -24.85 -21.94
N SER A 340 -24.54 -26.09 -22.44
CA SER A 340 -23.56 -26.48 -23.46
C SER A 340 -23.76 -25.66 -24.74
N ALA A 341 -23.09 -24.51 -24.83
CA ALA A 341 -22.93 -23.77 -26.07
C ALA A 341 -21.87 -24.51 -26.91
N VAL A 342 -22.35 -25.35 -27.81
CA VAL A 342 -21.53 -25.91 -28.90
C VAL A 342 -20.95 -24.76 -29.70
N GLY A 343 -19.62 -24.66 -29.68
CA GLY A 343 -18.73 -23.94 -30.60
C GLY A 343 -19.28 -22.73 -31.35
N GLN A 344 -18.98 -21.53 -30.86
CA GLN A 344 -18.76 -20.37 -31.70
C GLN A 344 -17.73 -19.45 -31.04
N GLU A 345 -16.52 -19.41 -31.62
CA GLU A 345 -15.56 -18.33 -31.39
C GLU A 345 -16.21 -17.01 -31.84
N PRO A 346 -16.22 -15.96 -31.00
CA PRO A 346 -16.75 -14.67 -31.42
C PRO A 346 -15.73 -13.98 -32.32
N SER A 347 -15.94 -14.08 -33.63
CA SER A 347 -15.37 -13.17 -34.63
C SER A 347 -16.34 -12.01 -34.85
N GLY A 348 -15.82 -10.78 -34.79
CA GLY A 348 -16.42 -9.64 -35.47
C GLY A 348 -17.22 -8.69 -34.60
N THR A 349 -16.66 -7.50 -34.47
CA THR A 349 -17.25 -6.24 -34.05
C THR A 349 -18.64 -5.97 -34.62
N ASP A 350 -19.58 -5.60 -33.76
CA ASP A 350 -20.52 -4.50 -34.04
C ASP A 350 -20.98 -3.87 -32.72
N GLU A 351 -20.60 -2.60 -32.54
CA GLU A 351 -21.10 -1.72 -31.50
C GLU A 351 -22.51 -1.23 -31.87
N ASN A 352 -23.33 -1.04 -30.83
CA ASN A 352 -24.65 -0.38 -30.78
C ASN A 352 -25.89 -1.28 -30.85
N VAL A 353 -26.27 -1.82 -29.69
CA VAL A 353 -27.69 -1.85 -29.28
C VAL A 353 -27.80 -1.39 -27.84
N ARG A 354 -28.33 -0.18 -27.65
CA ARG A 354 -28.94 0.28 -26.39
C ARG A 354 -30.35 -0.27 -26.31
N ASN A 355 -30.67 -0.85 -25.15
CA ASN A 355 -31.98 -1.19 -24.54
C ASN A 355 -31.75 -2.55 -23.86
N SER A 356 -32.29 -2.91 -22.72
CA SER A 356 -33.19 -2.37 -21.70
C SER A 356 -33.26 -3.55 -20.72
N ASP A 357 -33.29 -3.31 -19.41
CA ASP A 357 -33.63 -4.33 -18.40
C ASP A 357 -32.68 -5.54 -18.32
N ASN A 358 -31.61 -5.40 -17.53
CA ASN A 358 -30.80 -6.53 -17.04
C ASN A 358 -31.60 -7.36 -16.02
N ASP A 359 -32.58 -8.13 -16.50
CA ASP A 359 -32.91 -9.40 -15.87
C ASP A 359 -31.82 -10.40 -16.27
N LEU A 360 -30.71 -10.40 -15.53
CA LEU A 360 -29.72 -11.46 -15.60
C LEU A 360 -30.47 -12.79 -15.39
N PRO A 361 -30.28 -13.82 -16.24
CA PRO A 361 -30.78 -15.13 -15.93
C PRO A 361 -30.15 -15.53 -14.58
N ARG A 362 -30.99 -15.66 -13.56
CA ARG A 362 -30.60 -16.21 -12.26
C ARG A 362 -30.00 -17.57 -12.56
N ALA A 363 -28.67 -17.67 -12.54
CA ALA A 363 -28.00 -18.96 -12.43
C ALA A 363 -28.68 -19.68 -11.26
N ASP A 364 -29.23 -20.85 -11.53
CA ASP A 364 -29.90 -21.67 -10.54
C ASP A 364 -28.81 -22.17 -9.58
N ASN A 365 -28.43 -21.31 -8.64
CA ASN A 365 -27.42 -21.57 -7.63
C ASN A 365 -28.04 -22.51 -6.60
N GLN A 366 -28.26 -23.76 -7.00
CA GLN A 366 -28.74 -24.81 -6.13
C GLN A 366 -27.67 -25.03 -5.05
N ARG A 367 -28.03 -24.74 -3.80
CA ARG A 367 -27.13 -24.91 -2.65
C ARG A 367 -27.42 -26.22 -1.97
N PHE A 368 -26.43 -27.10 -1.96
CA PHE A 368 -26.53 -28.39 -1.26
C PHE A 368 -25.84 -28.30 0.10
N PRO A 369 -26.48 -28.73 1.20
CA PRO A 369 -25.84 -28.82 2.50
C PRO A 369 -24.79 -29.92 2.50
N ILE A 370 -23.61 -29.65 3.06
CA ILE A 370 -22.53 -30.62 3.18
C ILE A 370 -22.60 -31.31 4.55
N ALA A 371 -22.38 -32.63 4.60
CA ALA A 371 -22.31 -33.35 5.87
C ALA A 371 -21.01 -33.00 6.60
N ILE A 372 -21.10 -32.58 7.86
CA ILE A 372 -19.98 -32.08 8.67
C ILE A 372 -19.63 -33.09 9.75
N ASN A 373 -18.40 -33.60 9.73
CA ASN A 373 -17.85 -34.48 10.75
C ASN A 373 -16.52 -33.89 11.28
N GLY A 374 -16.61 -33.00 12.27
CA GLY A 374 -15.46 -32.29 12.82
C GLY A 374 -14.85 -31.32 11.80
N ASN A 375 -13.63 -31.63 11.33
CA ASN A 375 -12.92 -30.85 10.30
C ASN A 375 -13.06 -31.46 8.90
N THR A 376 -13.77 -32.57 8.77
CA THR A 376 -13.98 -33.26 7.50
C THR A 376 -15.39 -33.01 7.01
N LEU A 377 -15.50 -32.57 5.76
CA LEU A 377 -16.76 -32.28 5.10
C LEU A 377 -16.95 -33.29 3.96
N THR A 378 -18.15 -33.86 3.83
CA THR A 378 -18.44 -34.86 2.79
C THR A 378 -19.74 -34.55 2.06
N THR A 379 -19.69 -34.60 0.73
CA THR A 379 -20.84 -34.35 -0.14
C THR A 379 -20.70 -35.14 -1.42
N THR A 380 -21.83 -35.48 -2.04
CA THR A 380 -21.87 -36.23 -3.30
C THR A 380 -22.48 -35.34 -4.38
N ILE A 381 -21.89 -35.39 -5.58
CA ILE A 381 -22.39 -34.70 -6.77
C ILE A 381 -22.51 -35.73 -7.90
N ASP A 382 -23.66 -35.73 -8.58
CA ASP A 382 -23.88 -36.52 -9.78
C ASP A 382 -23.36 -35.78 -11.02
N VAL A 383 -22.51 -36.43 -11.81
CA VAL A 383 -21.94 -35.84 -13.01
C VAL A 383 -22.93 -35.99 -14.17
N VAL A 384 -23.73 -34.96 -14.43
CA VAL A 384 -24.74 -34.95 -15.50
C VAL A 384 -24.29 -34.13 -16.70
N GLU A 385 -23.78 -32.93 -16.45
CA GLU A 385 -23.38 -31.97 -17.49
C GLU A 385 -22.13 -31.19 -17.06
N ASN A 386 -21.61 -30.38 -17.99
CA ASN A 386 -20.51 -29.49 -17.69
C ASN A 386 -20.97 -28.34 -16.78
N GLY A 387 -20.12 -27.97 -15.83
CA GLY A 387 -20.43 -26.89 -14.91
C GLY A 387 -19.26 -26.52 -14.02
N SER A 388 -19.54 -25.69 -13.04
CA SER A 388 -18.61 -25.37 -11.96
C SER A 388 -19.30 -25.47 -10.62
N TYR A 389 -18.51 -25.67 -9.57
CA TYR A 389 -19.02 -25.64 -8.21
C TYR A 389 -18.10 -24.82 -7.31
N ALA A 390 -18.71 -24.04 -6.42
CA ALA A 390 -18.01 -23.17 -5.47
C ALA A 390 -18.30 -23.61 -4.05
N ILE A 391 -17.26 -23.68 -3.22
CA ILE A 391 -17.38 -24.08 -1.81
C ILE A 391 -17.48 -22.82 -0.93
N GLN A 392 -18.55 -22.75 -0.15
CA GLN A 392 -18.77 -21.73 0.87
C GLN A 392 -18.68 -22.36 2.27
N LEU A 393 -17.78 -21.83 3.09
CA LEU A 393 -17.51 -22.30 4.44
C LEU A 393 -17.86 -21.21 5.46
N LEU A 394 -18.46 -21.58 6.59
CA LEU A 394 -18.68 -20.72 7.74
C LEU A 394 -18.14 -21.40 9.00
N CYS A 395 -17.11 -20.82 9.61
CA CYS A 395 -16.51 -21.30 10.86
C CYS A 395 -17.43 -21.10 12.07
N ILE A 396 -17.17 -21.87 13.13
CA ILE A 396 -17.77 -21.64 14.46
C ILE A 396 -17.51 -20.23 15.02
N ASP A 397 -16.40 -19.60 14.61
CA ASP A 397 -15.99 -18.25 15.00
C ASP A 397 -16.74 -17.15 14.21
N GLY A 398 -17.65 -17.51 13.29
CA GLY A 398 -18.44 -16.57 12.49
C GLY A 398 -17.77 -16.04 11.21
N PHE A 399 -16.53 -16.46 10.92
CA PHE A 399 -15.80 -16.08 9.71
C PHE A 399 -16.09 -17.03 8.54
N ASN A 400 -16.18 -16.48 7.32
CA ASN A 400 -16.34 -17.22 6.07
C ASN A 400 -15.06 -17.21 5.23
N ASN A 401 -15.03 -17.97 4.13
CA ASN A 401 -13.96 -17.83 3.13
C ASN A 401 -14.26 -16.64 2.21
N GLU A 402 -13.46 -15.56 2.32
CA GLU A 402 -13.66 -14.33 1.51
C GLU A 402 -13.57 -14.59 0.00
N ILE A 403 -12.74 -15.55 -0.42
CA ILE A 403 -12.60 -15.97 -1.82
C ILE A 403 -13.22 -17.37 -1.96
N PRO A 404 -14.32 -17.52 -2.72
CA PRO A 404 -14.90 -18.82 -3.03
C PRO A 404 -13.88 -19.71 -3.74
N ILE A 405 -13.77 -20.96 -3.31
CA ILE A 405 -12.91 -21.92 -3.98
C ILE A 405 -13.74 -22.56 -5.10
N GLU A 406 -13.42 -22.22 -6.34
CA GLU A 406 -14.12 -22.69 -7.52
C GLU A 406 -13.41 -23.90 -8.16
N TYR A 407 -14.20 -24.89 -8.53
CA TYR A 407 -13.76 -26.09 -9.24
C TYR A 407 -14.65 -26.37 -10.45
N THR A 408 -14.11 -27.08 -11.43
CA THR A 408 -14.81 -27.39 -12.68
C THR A 408 -15.31 -28.84 -12.70
N ILE A 409 -16.50 -29.04 -13.26
CA ILE A 409 -17.09 -30.33 -13.57
C ILE A 409 -17.05 -30.48 -15.09
N LYS A 410 -16.33 -31.48 -15.57
CA LYS A 410 -16.28 -31.86 -16.98
C LYS A 410 -16.88 -33.24 -17.15
N ALA A 411 -18.08 -33.28 -17.73
CA ALA A 411 -18.81 -34.50 -18.02
C ALA A 411 -18.38 -35.03 -19.39
N ILE A 412 -17.91 -36.28 -19.44
CA ILE A 412 -17.56 -36.98 -20.68
C ILE A 412 -18.80 -37.76 -21.11
N PRO A 413 -19.47 -37.38 -22.21
CA PRO A 413 -20.59 -38.15 -22.73
C PRO A 413 -20.10 -39.49 -23.27
N ASP A 414 -20.93 -40.50 -23.08
CA ASP A 414 -20.74 -41.84 -23.63
C ASP A 414 -20.95 -41.86 -25.15
N ALA A 415 -20.16 -42.66 -25.88
CA ALA A 415 -20.34 -42.82 -27.31
C ALA A 415 -21.49 -43.79 -27.59
N VAL A 416 -22.16 -43.63 -28.74
CA VAL A 416 -23.12 -44.65 -29.19
C VAL A 416 -22.36 -45.77 -29.91
N PRO A 417 -22.75 -47.04 -29.73
CA PRO A 417 -22.07 -48.17 -30.36
C PRO A 417 -22.25 -48.14 -31.89
N GLU A 418 -21.20 -48.53 -32.61
CA GLU A 418 -21.22 -48.68 -34.07
C GLU A 418 -21.48 -50.14 -34.44
N VAL A 419 -22.41 -50.38 -35.37
CA VAL A 419 -22.80 -51.74 -35.81
C VAL A 419 -22.72 -51.85 -37.33
N VAL A 420 -22.02 -52.88 -37.82
CA VAL A 420 -21.82 -53.14 -39.24
C VAL A 420 -22.03 -54.62 -39.56
N ILE A 421 -22.74 -54.92 -40.65
CA ILE A 421 -22.83 -56.27 -41.21
C ILE A 421 -21.61 -56.49 -42.12
N LYS A 422 -20.63 -57.28 -41.66
CA LYS A 422 -19.43 -57.65 -42.44
C LYS A 422 -19.77 -58.56 -43.61
N GLU A 423 -20.58 -59.59 -43.36
CA GLU A 423 -21.02 -60.54 -44.38
C GLU A 423 -22.54 -60.75 -44.28
N PRO A 424 -23.27 -60.69 -45.41
CA PRO A 424 -22.78 -60.54 -46.79
C PRO A 424 -22.38 -59.09 -47.18
N GLY A 425 -22.63 -58.10 -46.32
CA GLY A 425 -22.28 -56.67 -46.54
C GLY A 425 -23.07 -55.97 -47.67
N ARG A 426 -23.88 -56.72 -48.43
CA ARG A 426 -24.76 -56.26 -49.50
C ARG A 426 -25.87 -57.28 -49.74
N ASP A 427 -26.85 -56.90 -50.55
CA ASP A 427 -27.92 -57.81 -50.95
C ASP A 427 -27.38 -59.03 -51.72
N VAL A 428 -27.81 -60.23 -51.33
CA VAL A 428 -27.47 -61.49 -51.99
C VAL A 428 -28.76 -62.19 -52.42
N LYS A 429 -28.75 -62.73 -53.65
CA LYS A 429 -29.83 -63.58 -54.15
C LYS A 429 -29.54 -65.03 -53.76
N VAL A 430 -30.47 -65.63 -53.04
CA VAL A 430 -30.36 -67.00 -52.54
C VAL A 430 -31.59 -67.81 -52.89
N THR A 431 -31.43 -69.12 -53.02
CA THR A 431 -32.52 -70.07 -53.23
C THR A 431 -33.08 -70.55 -51.89
N LYS A 432 -34.26 -71.19 -51.90
CA LYS A 432 -34.92 -71.69 -50.67
C LYS A 432 -34.15 -72.78 -49.91
N LEU A 433 -33.06 -73.30 -50.48
CA LEU A 433 -32.23 -74.34 -49.87
C LEU A 433 -30.87 -73.79 -49.40
N ASP A 434 -30.57 -72.52 -49.69
CA ASP A 434 -29.27 -71.92 -49.37
C ASP A 434 -29.26 -71.38 -47.94
N GLU A 435 -28.19 -71.66 -47.20
CA GLU A 435 -27.96 -71.11 -45.87
C GLU A 435 -27.18 -69.79 -46.00
N VAL A 436 -27.67 -68.71 -45.36
CA VAL A 436 -27.01 -67.40 -45.37
C VAL A 436 -26.38 -67.14 -44.02
N GLU A 437 -25.05 -67.03 -44.01
CA GLU A 437 -24.30 -66.62 -42.84
C GLU A 437 -24.31 -65.10 -42.72
N ILE A 438 -24.70 -64.60 -41.54
CA ILE A 438 -24.72 -63.16 -41.25
C ILE A 438 -23.68 -62.90 -40.18
N ILE A 439 -22.63 -62.18 -40.56
CA ILE A 439 -21.57 -61.76 -39.65
C ILE A 439 -21.76 -60.28 -39.39
N ALA A 440 -22.00 -59.92 -38.13
CA ALA A 440 -22.16 -58.55 -37.69
C ALA A 440 -21.11 -58.23 -36.61
N GLU A 441 -20.45 -57.09 -36.77
CA GLU A 441 -19.53 -56.54 -35.78
C GLU A 441 -20.20 -55.35 -35.11
N ALA A 442 -20.10 -55.29 -33.79
CA ALA A 442 -20.53 -54.17 -32.99
C ALA A 442 -19.34 -53.71 -32.14
N THR A 443 -19.01 -52.44 -32.19
CA THR A 443 -17.87 -51.84 -31.48
C THR A 443 -18.36 -50.69 -30.62
N ASP A 444 -17.85 -50.63 -29.40
CA ASP A 444 -18.18 -49.64 -28.39
C ASP A 444 -16.96 -49.40 -27.49
N ASP A 445 -16.89 -48.24 -26.84
CA ASP A 445 -15.78 -47.85 -25.96
C ASP A 445 -15.86 -48.49 -24.57
N TYR A 446 -17.08 -48.77 -24.05
CA TYR A 446 -17.29 -49.48 -22.79
C TYR A 446 -17.81 -50.90 -22.97
N GLY A 447 -18.30 -51.24 -24.16
CA GLY A 447 -18.60 -52.59 -24.60
C GLY A 447 -20.07 -52.79 -24.98
N VAL A 448 -20.33 -53.86 -25.72
CA VAL A 448 -21.68 -54.15 -26.25
C VAL A 448 -22.38 -55.18 -25.37
N ALA A 449 -23.52 -54.78 -24.78
CA ALA A 449 -24.31 -55.66 -23.90
C ALA A 449 -25.09 -56.74 -24.67
N GLU A 450 -25.73 -56.36 -25.77
CA GLU A 450 -26.54 -57.26 -26.59
C GLU A 450 -26.52 -56.81 -28.05
N LEU A 451 -26.45 -57.77 -28.98
CA LEU A 451 -26.62 -57.53 -30.41
C LEU A 451 -27.81 -58.35 -30.91
N LYS A 452 -28.80 -57.67 -31.49
CA LYS A 452 -30.01 -58.29 -32.05
C LYS A 452 -30.07 -58.10 -33.57
N LEU A 453 -30.35 -59.17 -34.29
CA LEU A 453 -30.72 -59.08 -35.71
C LEU A 453 -32.23 -58.93 -35.83
N MET A 454 -32.65 -57.84 -36.47
CA MET A 454 -34.03 -57.62 -36.86
C MET A 454 -34.23 -58.07 -38.31
N TYR A 455 -35.07 -59.07 -38.54
CA TYR A 455 -35.34 -59.60 -39.88
C TYR A 455 -36.83 -59.75 -40.16
N ARG A 456 -37.17 -59.80 -41.45
CA ARG A 456 -38.55 -60.03 -41.91
C ARG A 456 -38.53 -60.89 -43.16
N VAL A 457 -39.41 -61.89 -43.21
CA VAL A 457 -39.58 -62.76 -44.39
C VAL A 457 -40.85 -62.36 -45.12
N GLY A 458 -40.73 -61.89 -46.36
CA GLY A 458 -41.88 -61.48 -47.19
C GLY A 458 -42.69 -60.33 -46.57
N SER A 459 -43.95 -60.63 -46.22
CA SER A 459 -44.91 -59.66 -45.63
C SER A 459 -45.23 -59.96 -44.16
N ASP A 460 -44.45 -60.84 -43.53
CA ASP A 460 -44.61 -61.18 -42.12
C ASP A 460 -44.21 -60.01 -41.20
N ALA A 461 -44.53 -60.13 -39.91
CA ALA A 461 -44.06 -59.20 -38.90
C ALA A 461 -42.53 -59.25 -38.77
N LEU A 462 -41.94 -58.14 -38.34
CA LEU A 462 -40.52 -58.05 -38.03
C LEU A 462 -40.21 -58.96 -36.82
N GLN A 463 -39.25 -59.87 -36.97
CA GLN A 463 -38.81 -60.83 -35.97
C GLN A 463 -37.44 -60.40 -35.40
N GLU A 464 -37.21 -60.68 -34.12
CA GLU A 464 -35.93 -60.44 -33.44
C GLU A 464 -35.19 -61.75 -33.20
N LEU A 465 -33.87 -61.75 -33.44
CA LEU A 465 -32.96 -62.85 -33.11
C LEU A 465 -31.77 -62.31 -32.32
N VAL A 466 -31.55 -62.82 -31.11
CA VAL A 466 -30.42 -62.44 -30.25
C VAL A 466 -29.15 -63.15 -30.70
N MET A 467 -28.03 -62.42 -30.84
CA MET A 467 -26.74 -63.01 -31.23
C MET A 467 -26.01 -63.67 -30.06
N GLU A 468 -25.82 -65.01 -30.11
CA GLU A 468 -25.41 -65.85 -28.96
C GLU A 468 -23.93 -65.71 -28.50
N SER A 469 -23.13 -64.76 -29.00
CA SER A 469 -21.69 -64.73 -28.69
C SER A 469 -21.07 -63.34 -28.48
N CYS A 470 -21.79 -62.38 -27.91
CA CYS A 470 -21.19 -61.09 -27.55
C CYS A 470 -20.64 -61.13 -26.11
N ARG A 471 -19.44 -61.70 -25.91
CA ARG A 471 -18.66 -61.49 -24.67
C ARG A 471 -17.28 -60.92 -25.03
N PHE A 472 -17.12 -59.63 -24.78
CA PHE A 472 -15.84 -58.91 -24.66
C PHE A 472 -14.90 -58.87 -25.88
N HIS A 473 -15.29 -59.41 -27.05
CA HIS A 473 -14.54 -59.27 -28.30
C HIS A 473 -15.44 -58.90 -29.47
N SER A 474 -14.88 -58.08 -30.36
CA SER A 474 -15.49 -57.36 -31.49
C SER A 474 -16.04 -58.24 -32.63
N ASP A 475 -16.22 -59.54 -32.47
CA ASP A 475 -16.75 -60.40 -33.53
C ASP A 475 -17.92 -61.26 -32.99
N CYS A 476 -19.16 -60.88 -33.32
CA CYS A 476 -20.34 -61.69 -33.06
C CYS A 476 -20.75 -62.43 -34.35
N ARG A 477 -20.91 -63.76 -34.29
CA ARG A 477 -21.24 -64.59 -35.45
C ARG A 477 -22.55 -65.32 -35.22
N ILE A 478 -23.45 -65.27 -36.20
CA ILE A 478 -24.66 -66.07 -36.21
C ILE A 478 -24.85 -66.72 -37.58
N ARG A 479 -25.19 -68.01 -37.57
CA ARG A 479 -25.58 -68.75 -38.77
C ARG A 479 -27.09 -68.95 -38.74
N ILE A 480 -27.79 -68.35 -39.70
CA ILE A 480 -29.25 -68.47 -39.81
C ILE A 480 -29.58 -69.49 -40.88
N ARG A 481 -30.41 -70.46 -40.52
CA ARG A 481 -30.99 -71.42 -41.45
C ARG A 481 -32.38 -70.90 -41.85
N CYS A 482 -32.50 -70.43 -43.08
CA CYS A 482 -33.76 -69.98 -43.67
C CYS A 482 -34.55 -71.14 -44.30
#